data_AF-A0A8T5N9J1-F1
#
_entry.id   AF-A0A8T5N9J1-F1
#
_cell.length_a   1.000
_cell.length_b   1.000
_cell.length_c   1.000
_cell.angle_alpha   90.00
_cell.angle_beta   90.00
_cell.angle_gamma   90.00
#
_symmetry.space_group_name_H-M   'P 1'
#
loop_
_entity.id
_entity.type
_entity.pdbx_description
1 polymer ?
#
loop_
_entity_poly.entity_id
_entity_poly.type
_entity_poly.pdbx_seq_one_letter_code
_entity_poly.pdbx_strand_id
1 'polypeptide(L)'
;MVYFEGNLLIDQVQGHHNMLEQLVHNYAGLLVVFASIVGVLIIYKNFRGSKIAWPSIMAGMVAAGFIGLGDAAEHLLTGISPLPHESLHYLHMIGGPVAALLLYNGLREYTATTEIKPLYGFKLTIILLATILIPVALATQANQRWDPDIEGPFLLVTAVPTIIIALLLLRKARASFEEHSTVVLNISFVAVAVTLLTISLLVARMGDVELLNNAEMYVNGHALADIMHAATATTLLTFGISTEGLVRSM
;
A
#
# COMPACT_ATOMS: atom_id res chain seq x y z
N MET A 1 -10.19 0.41 29.12
CA MET A 1 -10.35 1.42 28.05
C MET A 1 -8.95 1.76 27.63
N VAL A 2 -8.60 1.70 26.36
CA VAL A 2 -7.23 2.00 25.92
C VAL A 2 -7.05 3.52 25.92
N TYR A 3 -5.95 4.03 26.47
CA TYR A 3 -5.68 5.47 26.54
C TYR A 3 -4.18 5.76 26.45
N PHE A 4 -3.82 7.04 26.24
CA PHE A 4 -2.44 7.49 26.21
C PHE A 4 -2.03 8.15 27.53
N GLU A 5 -0.86 7.80 28.06
CA GLU A 5 -0.22 8.42 29.22
C GLU A 5 1.26 8.68 28.91
N GLY A 6 1.66 9.94 28.76
CA GLY A 6 3.06 10.31 28.47
C GLY A 6 3.62 9.68 27.19
N ASN A 7 2.84 9.70 26.09
CA ASN A 7 3.14 9.04 24.81
C ASN A 7 3.20 7.50 24.86
N LEU A 8 2.81 6.89 25.98
CA LEU A 8 2.67 5.45 26.11
C LEU A 8 1.20 5.04 25.98
N LEU A 9 0.94 4.00 25.20
CA LEU A 9 -0.39 3.41 25.05
C LEU A 9 -0.63 2.42 26.21
N ILE A 10 -1.65 2.69 27.02
CA ILE A 10 -1.98 1.94 28.25
C ILE A 10 -3.25 1.10 28.03
N ASP A 11 -3.36 -0.03 28.74
CA ASP A 11 -4.55 -0.90 28.78
C ASP A 11 -5.01 -1.47 27.43
N GLN A 12 -4.11 -1.58 26.47
CA GLN A 12 -4.32 -2.40 25.27
C GLN A 12 -4.57 -3.86 25.69
N VAL A 13 -5.65 -4.47 25.18
CA VAL A 13 -5.84 -5.93 25.26
C VAL A 13 -4.73 -6.54 24.39
N GLN A 14 -3.73 -7.18 25.00
CA GLN A 14 -2.43 -7.57 24.44
C GLN A 14 -1.33 -6.48 24.46
N GLY A 15 -1.24 -5.73 25.57
CA GLY A 15 -0.25 -4.68 25.80
C GLY A 15 1.15 -4.94 25.24
N HIS A 16 1.70 -3.93 24.55
CA HIS A 16 3.02 -3.97 23.95
C HIS A 16 4.13 -4.28 24.96
N HIS A 17 4.53 -5.55 25.03
CA HIS A 17 5.90 -5.95 25.41
C HIS A 17 6.70 -6.25 24.13
N ASN A 18 6.99 -5.22 23.32
CA ASN A 18 7.99 -5.21 22.23
C ASN A 18 7.98 -6.34 21.17
N MET A 19 7.02 -7.27 21.14
CA MET A 19 7.12 -8.43 20.25
C MET A 19 5.86 -8.77 19.45
N LEU A 20 4.62 -8.78 19.99
CA LEU A 20 3.51 -9.38 19.20
C LEU A 20 3.02 -8.53 18.01
N GLU A 21 2.59 -7.29 18.22
CA GLU A 21 2.08 -6.43 17.13
C GLU A 21 3.16 -6.14 16.08
N GLN A 22 4.36 -5.77 16.52
CA GLN A 22 5.48 -5.50 15.62
C GLN A 22 5.89 -6.73 14.81
N LEU A 23 5.81 -7.94 15.38
CA LEU A 23 6.00 -9.17 14.62
C LEU A 23 4.87 -9.36 13.59
N VAL A 24 3.62 -9.05 13.93
CA VAL A 24 2.49 -9.14 12.98
C VAL A 24 2.70 -8.18 11.81
N HIS A 25 3.00 -6.90 12.06
CA HIS A 25 3.34 -5.93 11.00
C HIS A 25 4.51 -6.43 10.14
N ASN A 26 5.58 -6.92 10.77
CA ASN A 26 6.74 -7.45 10.05
C ASN A 26 6.36 -8.63 9.14
N TYR A 27 5.63 -9.62 9.65
CA TYR A 27 5.25 -10.78 8.86
C TYR A 27 4.22 -10.43 7.78
N ALA A 28 3.20 -9.65 8.11
CA ALA A 28 2.15 -9.25 7.19
C ALA A 28 2.69 -8.34 6.08
N GLY A 29 3.53 -7.37 6.42
CA GLY A 29 4.26 -6.51 5.48
C GLY A 29 5.20 -7.31 4.57
N LEU A 30 6.03 -8.20 5.12
CA LEU A 30 6.89 -9.08 4.31
C LEU A 30 6.09 -9.98 3.37
N LEU A 31 4.94 -10.50 3.81
CA LEU A 31 4.04 -11.27 2.94
C LEU A 31 3.57 -10.45 1.74
N VAL A 32 3.24 -9.17 1.93
CA VAL A 32 2.90 -8.27 0.81
C VAL A 32 4.09 -8.08 -0.13
N VAL A 33 5.31 -7.88 0.39
CA VAL A 33 6.53 -7.77 -0.44
C VAL A 33 6.71 -9.00 -1.31
N PHE A 34 6.67 -10.20 -0.71
CA PHE A 34 6.83 -11.46 -1.44
C PHE A 34 5.71 -11.66 -2.46
N ALA A 35 4.46 -11.41 -2.08
CA ALA A 35 3.31 -11.50 -2.97
C ALA A 35 3.42 -10.56 -4.17
N SER A 36 3.85 -9.32 -3.95
CA SER A 36 4.08 -8.34 -5.01
C SER A 36 5.17 -8.79 -5.98
N ILE A 37 6.33 -9.23 -5.47
CA ILE A 37 7.44 -9.70 -6.31
C ILE A 37 7.02 -10.92 -7.12
N VAL A 38 6.48 -11.95 -6.47
CA VAL A 38 6.07 -13.20 -7.13
C VAL A 38 4.96 -12.92 -8.14
N GLY A 39 3.95 -12.13 -7.77
CA GLY A 39 2.84 -11.77 -8.66
C GLY A 39 3.31 -11.04 -9.91
N VAL A 40 4.19 -10.04 -9.76
CA VAL A 40 4.77 -9.31 -10.91
C VAL A 40 5.61 -10.23 -11.78
N LEU A 41 6.42 -11.11 -11.19
CA LEU A 41 7.23 -12.07 -11.96
C LEU A 41 6.36 -13.04 -12.77
N ILE A 42 5.25 -13.53 -12.20
CA ILE A 42 4.30 -14.40 -12.90
C ILE A 42 3.69 -13.66 -14.09
N ILE A 43 3.17 -12.45 -13.88
CA ILE A 43 2.56 -11.63 -14.95
C ILE A 43 3.59 -11.33 -16.03
N TYR A 44 4.79 -10.88 -15.65
CA TYR A 44 5.86 -10.56 -16.59
C TYR A 44 6.25 -11.78 -17.43
N LYS A 45 6.39 -12.95 -16.81
CA LYS A 45 6.70 -14.21 -17.50
C LYS A 45 5.59 -14.58 -18.49
N ASN A 46 4.33 -14.50 -18.07
CA ASN A 46 3.17 -14.91 -18.84
C ASN A 46 2.90 -14.01 -20.06
N PHE A 47 3.21 -12.72 -19.95
CA PHE A 47 2.97 -11.74 -21.02
C PHE A 47 4.24 -11.22 -21.69
N ARG A 48 5.38 -11.91 -21.51
CA ARG A 48 6.66 -11.53 -22.14
C ARG A 48 6.53 -11.56 -23.66
N GLY A 49 6.50 -10.39 -24.30
CA GLY A 49 6.34 -10.26 -25.76
C GLY A 49 4.89 -10.12 -26.24
N SER A 50 3.90 -10.10 -25.33
CA SER A 50 2.52 -9.73 -25.67
C SER A 50 2.44 -8.25 -26.05
N LYS A 51 1.59 -7.91 -27.04
CA LYS A 51 1.22 -6.51 -27.33
C LYS A 51 0.43 -5.87 -26.19
N ILE A 52 -0.16 -6.70 -25.33
CA ILE A 52 -0.89 -6.28 -24.14
C ILE A 52 0.12 -6.22 -22.99
N ALA A 53 0.77 -5.07 -22.83
CA ALA A 53 1.55 -4.79 -21.64
C ALA A 53 0.59 -4.28 -20.54
N TRP A 54 0.72 -4.78 -19.31
CA TRP A 54 0.01 -4.25 -18.13
C TRP A 54 0.95 -3.44 -17.23
N PRO A 55 1.63 -2.39 -17.76
CA PRO A 55 2.69 -1.68 -17.05
C PRO A 55 2.16 -1.01 -15.78
N SER A 56 1.01 -0.34 -15.87
CA SER A 56 0.37 0.34 -14.74
C SER A 56 -0.03 -0.63 -13.63
N ILE A 57 -0.58 -1.80 -13.99
CA ILE A 57 -0.96 -2.82 -13.00
C ILE A 57 0.28 -3.39 -12.32
N MET A 58 1.30 -3.80 -13.09
CA MET A 58 2.55 -4.34 -12.52
C MET A 58 3.25 -3.31 -11.63
N ALA A 59 3.30 -2.04 -12.03
CA ALA A 59 3.86 -0.98 -11.19
C ALA A 59 3.01 -0.69 -9.95
N GLY A 60 1.68 -0.79 -10.05
CA GLY A 60 0.79 -0.73 -8.90
C GLY A 60 1.06 -1.85 -7.89
N MET A 61 1.33 -3.06 -8.37
CA MET A 61 1.74 -4.18 -7.52
C MET A 61 3.12 -3.95 -6.88
N VAL A 62 4.08 -3.37 -7.62
CA VAL A 62 5.39 -2.97 -7.07
C VAL A 62 5.21 -1.93 -5.97
N ALA A 63 4.39 -0.89 -6.21
CA ALA A 63 4.10 0.13 -5.22
C ALA A 63 3.37 -0.44 -3.98
N ALA A 64 2.48 -1.43 -4.16
CA ALA A 64 1.89 -2.15 -3.03
C ALA A 64 2.97 -2.92 -2.22
N GLY A 65 4.01 -3.42 -2.90
CA GLY A 65 5.18 -4.00 -2.25
C GLY A 65 5.98 -2.99 -1.43
N PHE A 66 5.98 -1.72 -1.81
CA PHE A 66 6.59 -0.66 -0.98
C PHE A 66 5.82 -0.39 0.32
N ILE A 67 4.50 -0.63 0.34
CA ILE A 67 3.71 -0.62 1.58
C ILE A 67 4.28 -1.67 2.54
N GLY A 68 4.29 -2.93 2.11
CA GLY A 68 4.78 -4.01 2.95
C GLY A 68 6.27 -3.89 3.32
N LEU A 69 7.10 -3.34 2.42
CA LEU A 69 8.52 -3.13 2.70
C LEU A 69 8.72 -2.05 3.76
N GLY A 70 8.04 -0.90 3.63
CA GLY A 70 8.19 0.19 4.58
C GLY A 70 7.69 -0.22 5.97
N ASP A 71 6.50 -0.81 6.03
CA ASP A 71 5.85 -1.22 7.28
C ASP A 71 6.65 -2.32 8.02
N ALA A 72 7.13 -3.33 7.31
CA ALA A 72 7.94 -4.37 7.94
C ALA A 72 9.36 -3.91 8.30
N ALA A 73 9.98 -3.04 7.49
CA ALA A 73 11.39 -2.70 7.67
C ALA A 73 11.61 -1.51 8.62
N GLU A 74 10.66 -0.57 8.76
CA GLU A 74 10.80 0.56 9.71
C GLU A 74 11.07 0.04 11.13
N HIS A 75 10.39 -1.04 11.48
CA HIS A 75 10.44 -1.71 12.77
C HIS A 75 11.72 -2.51 13.03
N LEU A 76 12.41 -2.94 11.97
CA LEU A 76 13.67 -3.69 12.08
C LEU A 76 14.89 -2.79 12.32
N LEU A 77 14.77 -1.48 12.05
CA LEU A 77 15.89 -0.53 12.09
C LEU A 77 15.82 0.44 13.29
N THR A 78 15.09 0.07 14.33
CA THR A 78 14.84 0.88 15.54
C THR A 78 16.10 1.18 16.38
N GLY A 79 17.28 0.65 16.05
CA GLY A 79 18.53 0.89 16.77
C GLY A 79 19.59 1.73 16.04
N ILE A 80 19.37 2.17 14.79
CA ILE A 80 20.45 2.67 13.93
C ILE A 80 20.49 4.21 13.88
N SER A 81 19.41 4.84 13.44
CA SER A 81 19.22 6.30 13.39
C SER A 81 17.78 6.63 12.94
N PRO A 82 17.30 7.89 13.06
CA PRO A 82 15.98 8.28 12.56
C PRO A 82 15.84 8.12 11.04
N LEU A 83 16.89 8.44 10.26
CA LEU A 83 16.82 8.50 8.80
C LEU A 83 16.32 7.19 8.14
N PRO A 84 16.87 5.99 8.41
CA PRO A 84 16.37 4.75 7.81
C PRO A 84 14.95 4.41 8.25
N HIS A 85 14.62 4.65 9.51
CA HIS A 85 13.28 4.43 10.06
C HIS A 85 12.25 5.32 9.34
N GLU A 86 12.47 6.64 9.33
CA GLU A 86 11.58 7.61 8.71
C GLU A 86 11.48 7.43 7.19
N SER A 87 12.57 7.02 6.53
CA SER A 87 12.53 6.74 5.09
C SER A 87 11.59 5.59 4.77
N LEU A 88 11.59 4.55 5.61
CA LEU A 88 10.71 3.38 5.44
C LEU A 88 9.29 3.70 5.88
N HIS A 89 9.13 4.49 6.94
CA HIS A 89 7.85 5.00 7.41
C HIS A 89 7.10 5.77 6.32
N TYR A 90 7.74 6.79 5.75
CA TYR A 90 7.12 7.55 4.68
C TYR A 90 7.00 6.74 3.37
N LEU A 91 7.82 5.70 3.18
CA LEU A 91 7.73 4.81 2.01
C LEU A 91 6.43 4.02 2.01
N HIS A 92 6.03 3.41 3.14
CA HIS A 92 4.76 2.66 3.14
C HIS A 92 3.55 3.58 3.06
N MET A 93 3.64 4.76 3.67
CA MET A 93 2.59 5.78 3.62
C MET A 93 2.40 6.39 2.23
N ILE A 94 3.46 6.58 1.42
CA ILE A 94 3.36 7.03 0.02
C ILE A 94 3.10 5.86 -0.94
N GLY A 95 3.57 4.66 -0.60
CA GLY A 95 3.38 3.45 -1.41
C GLY A 95 1.90 3.14 -1.65
N GLY A 96 1.06 3.27 -0.63
CA GLY A 96 -0.38 3.01 -0.72
C GLY A 96 -1.12 3.88 -1.75
N PRO A 97 -1.05 5.21 -1.64
CA PRO A 97 -1.69 6.12 -2.59
C PRO A 97 -1.17 5.96 -4.03
N VAL A 98 0.13 5.71 -4.19
CA VAL A 98 0.73 5.46 -5.51
C VAL A 98 0.25 4.13 -6.08
N ALA A 99 0.19 3.07 -5.27
CA ALA A 99 -0.34 1.78 -5.69
C ALA A 99 -1.80 1.90 -6.14
N ALA A 100 -2.64 2.58 -5.36
CA ALA A 100 -4.03 2.84 -5.72
C ALA A 100 -4.16 3.63 -7.03
N LEU A 101 -3.33 4.67 -7.23
CA LEU A 101 -3.33 5.45 -8.47
C LEU A 101 -2.96 4.60 -9.70
N LEU A 102 -1.92 3.78 -9.58
CA LEU A 102 -1.43 2.94 -10.67
C LEU A 102 -2.40 1.81 -11.00
N LEU A 103 -3.02 1.19 -9.98
CA LEU A 103 -4.08 0.18 -10.16
C LEU A 103 -5.33 0.79 -10.79
N TYR A 104 -5.71 2.01 -10.42
CA TYR A 104 -6.79 2.75 -11.07
C TYR A 104 -6.52 3.00 -12.55
N ASN A 105 -5.32 3.47 -12.89
CA ASN A 105 -4.93 3.67 -14.29
C ASN A 105 -4.90 2.33 -15.04
N GLY A 106 -4.38 1.27 -14.43
CA GLY A 106 -4.37 -0.07 -15.00
C GLY A 106 -5.78 -0.62 -15.29
N LEU A 107 -6.72 -0.47 -14.36
CA LEU A 107 -8.13 -0.83 -14.58
C LEU A 107 -8.74 -0.03 -15.72
N ARG A 108 -8.46 1.27 -15.78
CA ARG A 108 -8.95 2.13 -16.88
C ARG A 108 -8.39 1.71 -18.21
N GLU A 109 -7.09 1.49 -18.32
CA GLU A 109 -6.42 1.04 -19.53
C GLU A 109 -7.00 -0.30 -20.03
N TYR A 110 -7.28 -1.23 -19.11
CA TYR A 110 -7.79 -2.56 -19.47
C TYR A 110 -9.25 -2.56 -19.93
N THR A 111 -10.08 -1.72 -19.32
CA THR A 111 -11.54 -1.68 -19.55
C THR A 111 -11.97 -0.55 -20.50
N ALA A 112 -11.01 0.14 -21.11
CA ALA A 112 -11.30 1.26 -21.99
C ALA A 112 -12.00 0.79 -23.27
N THR A 113 -13.19 1.32 -23.53
CA THR A 113 -13.88 1.18 -24.83
C THR A 113 -13.44 2.26 -25.83
N THR A 114 -12.65 3.23 -25.37
CA THR A 114 -12.05 4.33 -26.15
C THR A 114 -10.54 4.33 -25.99
N GLU A 115 -9.79 4.94 -26.92
CA GLU A 115 -8.33 4.98 -26.83
C GLU A 115 -7.85 5.76 -25.58
N ILE A 116 -7.38 5.03 -24.58
CA ILE A 116 -6.63 5.59 -23.45
C ILE A 116 -5.15 5.38 -23.73
N LYS A 117 -4.36 6.45 -23.64
CA LYS A 117 -2.90 6.35 -23.71
C LYS A 117 -2.39 5.66 -22.43
N PRO A 118 -1.78 4.47 -22.51
CA PRO A 118 -1.30 3.79 -21.34
C PRO A 118 -0.15 4.56 -20.68
N LEU A 119 -0.02 4.40 -19.36
CA LEU A 119 1.12 4.90 -18.60
C LEU A 119 2.25 3.86 -18.66
N TYR A 120 3.32 4.18 -19.39
CA TYR A 120 4.46 3.27 -19.56
C TYR A 120 5.79 4.02 -19.67
N GLY A 121 6.89 3.25 -19.64
CA GLY A 121 8.24 3.74 -19.87
C GLY A 121 8.69 4.76 -18.82
N PHE A 122 9.34 5.82 -19.27
CA PHE A 122 9.99 6.82 -18.42
C PHE A 122 9.05 7.47 -17.38
N LYS A 123 7.78 7.70 -17.74
CA LYS A 123 6.80 8.28 -16.80
C LYS A 123 6.55 7.37 -15.60
N LEU A 124 6.40 6.08 -15.85
CA LEU A 124 6.20 5.08 -14.80
C LEU A 124 7.45 4.95 -13.92
N THR A 125 8.63 4.97 -14.55
CA THR A 125 9.91 4.97 -13.84
C THR A 125 10.04 6.19 -12.92
N ILE A 126 9.69 7.39 -13.39
CA ILE A 126 9.71 8.60 -12.54
C ILE A 126 8.77 8.44 -11.35
N ILE A 127 7.54 7.94 -11.56
CA ILE A 127 6.58 7.76 -10.48
C ILE A 127 7.15 6.82 -9.40
N LEU A 128 7.67 5.65 -9.81
CA LEU A 128 8.26 4.69 -8.87
C LEU A 128 9.50 5.22 -8.17
N LEU A 129 10.36 5.97 -8.88
CA LEU A 129 11.51 6.63 -8.28
C LEU A 129 11.09 7.70 -7.29
N ALA A 130 10.07 8.51 -7.61
CA ALA A 130 9.54 9.52 -6.70
C ALA A 130 8.96 8.89 -5.43
N THR A 131 8.32 7.72 -5.54
CA THR A 131 7.85 6.95 -4.37
C THR A 131 8.97 6.55 -3.42
N ILE A 132 10.21 6.45 -3.89
CA ILE A 132 11.39 6.14 -3.05
C ILE A 132 12.09 7.42 -2.58
N LEU A 133 12.27 8.38 -3.48
CA LEU A 133 13.06 9.59 -3.21
C LEU A 133 12.35 10.59 -2.30
N ILE A 134 11.02 10.73 -2.41
CA ILE A 134 10.25 11.64 -1.53
C ILE A 134 10.34 11.19 -0.06
N PRO A 135 10.10 9.92 0.30
CA PRO A 135 10.32 9.44 1.67
C PRO A 135 11.71 9.74 2.21
N VAL A 136 12.76 9.49 1.42
CA VAL A 136 14.14 9.78 1.82
C VAL A 136 14.33 11.28 2.07
N ALA A 137 13.81 12.14 1.20
CA ALA A 137 13.89 13.59 1.38
C ALA A 137 13.13 14.09 2.61
N LEU A 138 11.97 13.52 2.92
CA LEU A 138 11.23 13.81 4.16
C LEU A 138 12.04 13.34 5.38
N ALA A 139 12.58 12.13 5.34
CA ALA A 139 13.38 11.56 6.41
C ALA A 139 14.67 12.33 6.70
N THR A 140 15.28 13.01 5.72
CA THR A 140 16.44 13.89 5.96
C THR A 140 16.11 15.15 6.76
N GLN A 141 14.83 15.52 6.84
CA GLN A 141 14.37 16.69 7.60
C GLN A 141 13.93 16.31 9.02
N ALA A 142 13.67 15.03 9.29
CA ALA A 142 13.19 14.55 10.57
C ALA A 142 14.29 14.57 11.64
N ASN A 143 14.01 15.22 12.76
CA ASN A 143 14.93 15.30 13.89
C ASN A 143 14.74 14.15 14.89
N GLN A 144 13.56 13.53 14.86
CA GLN A 144 13.19 12.38 15.68
C GLN A 144 12.33 11.41 14.89
N ARG A 145 11.98 10.27 15.51
CA ARG A 145 11.02 9.36 14.90
C ARG A 145 9.63 9.95 14.96
N TRP A 146 8.85 9.75 13.90
CA TRP A 146 7.48 10.26 13.81
C TRP A 146 7.47 11.76 14.12
N ASP A 147 8.38 12.52 13.50
CA ASP A 147 8.55 13.94 13.78
C ASP A 147 7.24 14.69 13.45
N PRO A 148 6.52 15.24 14.45
CA PRO A 148 5.18 15.81 14.24
C PRO A 148 5.17 17.01 13.31
N ASP A 149 6.28 17.75 13.24
CA ASP A 149 6.44 18.90 12.35
C ASP A 149 6.45 18.48 10.87
N ILE A 150 6.73 17.21 10.59
CA ILE A 150 6.71 16.62 9.25
C ILE A 150 5.48 15.74 9.06
N GLU A 151 5.23 14.84 9.99
CA GLU A 151 4.20 13.81 9.86
C GLU A 151 2.79 14.39 9.82
N GLY A 152 2.47 15.37 10.68
CA GLY A 152 1.15 16.00 10.69
C GLY A 152 0.80 16.64 9.33
N PRO A 153 1.64 17.56 8.82
CA PRO A 153 1.45 18.13 7.48
C PRO A 153 1.44 17.08 6.37
N PHE A 154 2.32 16.08 6.43
CA PHE A 154 2.37 14.99 5.47
C PHE A 154 1.03 14.23 5.41
N LEU A 155 0.51 13.78 6.55
CA LEU A 155 -0.76 13.06 6.64
C LEU A 155 -1.91 13.88 6.07
N LEU A 156 -1.99 15.18 6.36
CA LEU A 156 -3.05 16.06 5.84
C LEU A 156 -2.98 16.21 4.32
N VAL A 157 -1.78 16.39 3.77
CA VAL A 157 -1.56 16.56 2.34
C VAL A 157 -1.79 15.27 1.57
N THR A 158 -1.47 14.11 2.15
CA THR A 158 -1.67 12.81 1.49
C THR A 158 -3.08 12.25 1.68
N ALA A 159 -3.74 12.51 2.81
CA ALA A 159 -5.06 11.95 3.13
C ALA A 159 -6.11 12.25 2.05
N VAL A 160 -6.25 13.52 1.66
CA VAL A 160 -7.31 13.93 0.73
C VAL A 160 -7.12 13.31 -0.67
N PRO A 161 -5.94 13.40 -1.31
CA PRO A 161 -5.68 12.69 -2.57
C PRO A 161 -5.90 11.19 -2.46
N THR A 162 -5.47 10.58 -1.35
CA THR A 162 -5.62 9.15 -1.09
C THR A 162 -7.08 8.74 -1.06
N ILE A 163 -7.92 9.45 -0.30
CA ILE A 163 -9.36 9.19 -0.22
C ILE A 163 -10.02 9.38 -1.59
N ILE A 164 -9.65 10.42 -2.34
CA ILE A 164 -10.19 10.65 -3.69
C ILE A 164 -9.83 9.48 -4.63
N ILE A 165 -8.55 9.09 -4.68
CA ILE A 165 -8.07 7.99 -5.52
C ILE A 165 -8.73 6.67 -5.10
N ALA A 166 -8.83 6.42 -3.79
CA ALA A 166 -9.53 5.28 -3.22
C ALA A 166 -10.99 5.20 -3.69
N LEU A 167 -11.74 6.30 -3.59
CA LEU A 167 -13.14 6.35 -4.01
C LEU A 167 -13.29 6.15 -5.52
N LEU A 168 -12.41 6.75 -6.32
CA LEU A 168 -12.38 6.55 -7.78
C LEU A 168 -12.07 5.10 -8.14
N LEU A 169 -11.12 4.49 -7.43
CA LEU A 169 -10.72 3.10 -7.62
C LEU A 169 -11.83 2.14 -7.22
N LEU A 170 -12.46 2.32 -6.06
CA LEU A 170 -13.61 1.53 -5.62
C LEU A 170 -14.80 1.65 -6.58
N ARG A 171 -15.09 2.88 -7.06
CA ARG A 171 -16.15 3.10 -8.05
C ARG A 171 -15.86 2.39 -9.36
N LYS A 172 -14.61 2.44 -9.82
CA LYS A 172 -14.19 1.76 -11.06
C LYS A 172 -14.22 0.24 -10.89
N ALA A 173 -13.67 -0.27 -9.79
CA ALA A 173 -13.72 -1.67 -9.42
C ALA A 173 -15.16 -2.18 -9.43
N ARG A 174 -16.10 -1.49 -8.76
CA ARG A 174 -17.53 -1.83 -8.75
C ARG A 174 -18.12 -1.96 -10.15
N ALA A 175 -17.92 -0.96 -11.02
CA ALA A 175 -18.44 -1.02 -12.40
C ALA A 175 -17.85 -2.21 -13.17
N SER A 176 -16.59 -2.55 -12.87
CA SER A 176 -15.88 -3.67 -13.44
C SER A 176 -16.36 -5.05 -12.96
N PHE A 177 -16.98 -5.17 -11.78
CA PHE A 177 -17.65 -6.41 -11.35
C PHE A 177 -18.84 -6.78 -12.24
N GLU A 178 -19.46 -5.80 -12.91
CA GLU A 178 -20.60 -6.00 -13.81
C GLU A 178 -20.17 -6.53 -15.19
N GLU A 179 -18.88 -6.41 -15.56
CA GLU A 179 -18.35 -6.85 -16.86
C GLU A 179 -18.08 -8.37 -16.96
N HIS A 180 -18.30 -9.14 -15.89
CA HIS A 180 -18.14 -10.61 -15.80
C HIS A 180 -16.80 -11.21 -16.27
N SER A 181 -15.74 -10.41 -16.47
CA SER A 181 -14.40 -10.90 -16.80
C SER A 181 -13.61 -11.26 -15.53
N THR A 182 -13.13 -12.51 -15.44
CA THR A 182 -12.31 -12.98 -14.32
C THR A 182 -11.04 -12.16 -14.10
N VAL A 183 -10.44 -11.63 -15.17
CA VAL A 183 -9.25 -10.77 -15.08
C VAL A 183 -9.58 -9.43 -14.44
N VAL A 184 -10.64 -8.79 -14.94
CA VAL A 184 -11.15 -7.50 -14.44
C VAL A 184 -11.54 -7.62 -12.97
N LEU A 185 -12.16 -8.75 -12.62
CA LEU A 185 -12.55 -9.10 -11.26
C LEU A 185 -11.33 -9.18 -10.33
N ASN A 186 -10.29 -9.90 -10.74
CA ASN A 186 -9.08 -10.07 -9.91
C ASN A 186 -8.30 -8.76 -9.75
N ILE A 187 -8.18 -7.95 -10.81
CA ILE A 187 -7.58 -6.60 -10.68
C ILE A 187 -8.41 -5.74 -9.73
N SER A 188 -9.75 -5.83 -9.80
CA SER A 188 -10.66 -5.11 -8.91
C SER A 188 -10.50 -5.55 -7.45
N PHE A 189 -10.29 -6.83 -7.18
CA PHE A 189 -10.00 -7.32 -5.82
C PHE A 189 -8.66 -6.78 -5.28
N VAL A 190 -7.60 -6.80 -6.08
CA VAL A 190 -6.30 -6.21 -5.71
C VAL A 190 -6.48 -4.72 -5.40
N ALA A 191 -7.17 -4.00 -6.27
CA ALA A 191 -7.47 -2.58 -6.11
C ALA A 191 -8.22 -2.26 -4.81
N VAL A 192 -9.26 -3.04 -4.49
CA VAL A 192 -10.03 -2.88 -3.24
C VAL A 192 -9.15 -3.17 -2.03
N ALA A 193 -8.39 -4.27 -2.04
CA ALA A 193 -7.53 -4.65 -0.91
C ALA A 193 -6.46 -3.59 -0.62
N VAL A 194 -5.74 -3.13 -1.65
CA VAL A 194 -4.73 -2.06 -1.53
C VAL A 194 -5.36 -0.76 -1.04
N THR A 195 -6.57 -0.44 -1.51
CA THR A 195 -7.30 0.76 -1.06
C THR A 195 -7.63 0.69 0.42
N LEU A 196 -8.19 -0.43 0.89
CA LEU A 196 -8.54 -0.62 2.29
C LEU A 196 -7.31 -0.66 3.19
N LEU A 197 -6.21 -1.28 2.72
CA LEU A 197 -4.92 -1.22 3.40
C LEU A 197 -4.43 0.23 3.55
N THR A 198 -4.46 1.00 2.48
CA THR A 198 -4.02 2.40 2.50
C THR A 198 -4.87 3.25 3.44
N ILE A 199 -6.20 3.08 3.44
CA ILE A 199 -7.11 3.81 4.33
C ILE A 199 -6.88 3.40 5.79
N SER A 200 -6.70 2.11 6.08
CA SER A 200 -6.49 1.63 7.46
C SER A 200 -5.18 2.15 8.06
N LEU A 201 -4.08 2.16 7.29
CA LEU A 201 -2.82 2.78 7.69
C LEU A 201 -2.98 4.28 7.97
N LEU A 202 -3.68 5.01 7.09
CA LEU A 202 -3.95 6.43 7.29
C LEU A 202 -4.78 6.68 8.55
N VAL A 203 -5.84 5.91 8.77
CA VAL A 203 -6.69 6.00 9.98
C VAL A 203 -5.88 5.70 11.24
N ALA A 204 -5.04 4.67 11.21
CA ALA A 204 -4.19 4.30 12.33
C ALA A 204 -3.24 5.45 12.71
N ARG A 205 -2.53 6.02 11.73
CA ARG A 205 -1.61 7.15 11.94
C ARG A 205 -2.32 8.44 12.32
N MET A 206 -3.51 8.71 11.80
CA MET A 206 -4.31 9.86 12.26
C MET A 206 -4.73 9.72 13.73
N GLY A 207 -4.95 8.49 14.23
CA GLY A 207 -5.28 8.22 15.62
C GLY A 207 -4.13 8.45 16.62
N ASP A 208 -2.91 8.67 16.13
CA ASP A 208 -1.71 8.80 16.97
C ASP A 208 -1.80 9.96 17.98
N VAL A 209 -1.01 9.83 19.06
CA VAL A 209 -1.05 10.61 20.31
C VAL A 209 -1.04 12.12 20.06
N GLU A 210 -0.38 12.56 18.99
CA GLU A 210 -0.14 13.97 18.75
C GLU A 210 -1.12 14.60 17.75
N LEU A 211 -1.77 13.81 16.88
CA LEU A 211 -2.62 14.36 15.82
C LEU A 211 -4.11 14.44 16.21
N LEU A 212 -4.73 13.31 16.53
CA LEU A 212 -6.11 13.24 17.03
C LEU A 212 -6.18 12.76 18.48
N ASN A 213 -5.08 12.24 19.02
CA ASN A 213 -4.99 11.71 20.39
C ASN A 213 -6.11 10.69 20.70
N ASN A 214 -6.29 9.72 19.81
CA ASN A 214 -7.37 8.72 19.89
C ASN A 214 -6.80 7.30 19.85
N ALA A 215 -6.51 6.78 21.03
CA ALA A 215 -5.94 5.44 21.24
C ALA A 215 -6.79 4.33 20.59
N GLU A 216 -8.12 4.40 20.67
CA GLU A 216 -8.99 3.37 20.07
C GLU A 216 -8.91 3.40 18.55
N MET A 217 -8.82 4.59 17.94
CA MET A 217 -8.65 4.73 16.49
C MET A 217 -7.30 4.20 16.03
N TYR A 218 -6.23 4.49 16.78
CA TYR A 218 -4.88 3.97 16.53
C TYR A 218 -4.87 2.43 16.54
N VAL A 219 -5.34 1.81 17.62
CA VAL A 219 -5.31 0.34 17.78
C VAL A 219 -6.19 -0.37 16.74
N ASN A 220 -7.42 0.09 16.56
CA ASN A 220 -8.32 -0.53 15.59
C ASN A 220 -7.84 -0.32 14.15
N GLY A 221 -7.22 0.83 13.86
CA GLY A 221 -6.61 1.11 12.57
C GLY A 221 -5.47 0.14 12.25
N HIS A 222 -4.52 -0.04 13.17
CA HIS A 222 -3.40 -0.98 12.99
C HIS A 222 -3.88 -2.43 12.87
N ALA A 223 -4.81 -2.87 13.72
CA ALA A 223 -5.39 -4.21 13.61
C ALA A 223 -6.09 -4.45 12.27
N LEU A 224 -6.79 -3.42 11.75
CA LEU A 224 -7.39 -3.50 10.41
C LEU A 224 -6.32 -3.54 9.32
N ALA A 225 -5.25 -2.75 9.46
CA ALA A 225 -4.13 -2.74 8.52
C ALA A 225 -3.47 -4.12 8.42
N ASP A 226 -3.26 -4.82 9.52
CA ASP A 226 -2.74 -6.21 9.54
C ASP A 226 -3.60 -7.17 8.72
N ILE A 227 -4.92 -7.13 8.92
CA ILE A 227 -5.86 -7.96 8.15
C ILE A 227 -5.79 -7.57 6.66
N MET A 228 -5.69 -6.28 6.36
CA MET A 228 -5.62 -5.78 4.99
C MET A 228 -4.27 -6.07 4.32
N HIS A 229 -3.17 -6.18 5.05
CA HIS A 229 -1.90 -6.68 4.54
C HIS A 229 -2.06 -8.13 4.05
N ALA A 230 -2.63 -9.00 4.88
CA ALA A 230 -2.89 -10.39 4.49
C ALA A 230 -3.84 -10.50 3.28
N ALA A 231 -4.91 -9.69 3.26
CA ALA A 231 -5.84 -9.63 2.13
C ALA A 231 -5.16 -9.12 0.84
N THR A 232 -4.31 -8.11 0.96
CA THR A 232 -3.54 -7.54 -0.15
C THR A 232 -2.56 -8.57 -0.70
N ALA A 233 -1.78 -9.24 0.14
CA ALA A 233 -0.87 -10.31 -0.28
C ALA A 233 -1.62 -11.44 -1.01
N THR A 234 -2.76 -11.86 -0.46
CA THR A 234 -3.59 -12.93 -1.04
C THR A 234 -4.13 -12.56 -2.41
N THR A 235 -4.68 -11.34 -2.56
CA THR A 235 -5.25 -10.88 -3.82
C THR A 235 -4.17 -10.67 -4.88
N LEU A 236 -2.99 -10.14 -4.52
CA LEU A 236 -1.84 -9.98 -5.42
C LEU A 236 -1.37 -11.33 -6.00
N LEU A 237 -1.20 -12.34 -5.15
CA LEU A 237 -0.82 -13.69 -5.58
C LEU A 237 -1.92 -14.34 -6.42
N THR A 238 -3.17 -14.26 -5.97
CA THR A 238 -4.33 -14.83 -6.69
C THR A 238 -4.44 -14.23 -8.08
N PHE A 239 -4.28 -12.91 -8.20
CA PHE A 239 -4.26 -12.24 -9.50
C PHE A 239 -3.11 -12.77 -10.36
N GLY A 240 -1.87 -12.77 -9.85
CA GLY A 240 -0.71 -13.32 -10.55
C GLY A 240 -0.98 -14.74 -11.09
N ILE A 241 -1.41 -15.67 -10.24
CA ILE A 241 -1.71 -17.06 -10.61
C ILE A 241 -2.85 -17.14 -11.64
N SER A 242 -3.92 -16.35 -11.46
CA SER A 242 -5.06 -16.37 -12.38
C SER A 242 -4.69 -15.97 -13.81
N THR A 243 -3.64 -15.16 -13.99
CA THR A 243 -3.14 -14.82 -15.33
C THR A 243 -2.52 -16.00 -16.06
N GLU A 244 -1.98 -17.00 -15.34
CA GLU A 244 -1.43 -18.20 -15.95
C GLU A 244 -2.53 -19.04 -16.61
N GLY A 245 -3.71 -19.11 -15.98
CA GLY A 245 -4.90 -19.72 -16.57
C GLY A 245 -5.35 -19.02 -17.85
N LEU A 246 -5.18 -17.70 -17.94
CA LEU A 246 -5.54 -16.92 -19.11
C LEU A 246 -4.67 -17.26 -20.33
N VAL A 247 -3.35 -17.36 -20.13
CA VAL A 247 -2.41 -17.71 -21.21
C VAL A 247 -2.68 -19.10 -21.77
N ARG A 248 -3.08 -20.05 -20.94
CA ARG A 248 -3.42 -21.42 -21.40
C ARG A 248 -4.72 -21.50 -22.21
N SER A 249 -5.57 -20.47 -22.12
CA SER A 249 -6.85 -20.39 -22.84
C SER A 249 -6.80 -19.60 -24.16
N MET A 250 -5.69 -18.90 -24.42
CA MET A 250 -5.39 -18.16 -25.65
C MET A 250 -4.54 -19.00 -26.59
#